data_AF-K1Y1P5-F1
#
_entry.id   AF-K1Y1P5-F1
#
_cell.length_a   1.000
_cell.length_b   1.000
_cell.length_c   1.000
_cell.angle_alpha   90.00
_cell.angle_beta   90.00
_cell.angle_gamma   90.00
#
_symmetry.space_group_name_H-M   'P 1'
#
loop_
_entity.id
_entity.type
_entity.pdbx_description
1 polymer ?
#
loop_
_entity_poly.entity_id
_entity_poly.type
_entity_poly.pdbx_seq_one_letter_code
_entity_poly.pdbx_strand_id
1 'polypeptide(L)'
;MNSISLSGIYNSINLETWEKIGPILVIIAVVIFIIALVENSRIPFDDPNTHLELTMIHEVMVLDHGGVDFAFILYSGALKIWIFISLLAGILIPLDTGFAGLNVILYFFTMIFLSIMIGIIESFMARLLLIKVTRVVIGVLALSVLTLIFQLR
;
A
#
# COMPACT_ATOMS: atom_id res chain seq x y z
N MET A 1 7.67 -24.63 3.67
CA MET A 1 7.59 -23.16 3.86
C MET A 1 8.74 -22.49 3.11
N ASN A 2 8.81 -22.61 1.78
CA ASN A 2 9.77 -21.84 0.97
C ASN A 2 9.24 -21.65 -0.47
N SER A 3 7.99 -21.18 -0.58
CA SER A 3 7.41 -20.83 -1.88
C SER A 3 7.76 -19.40 -2.23
N ILE A 4 8.35 -19.20 -3.40
CA ILE A 4 8.65 -17.86 -3.95
C ILE A 4 7.43 -17.30 -4.70
N SER A 5 6.39 -18.12 -4.92
CA SER A 5 5.15 -17.70 -5.58
C SER A 5 4.22 -16.92 -4.64
N LEU A 6 3.59 -15.86 -5.16
CA LEU A 6 2.64 -15.04 -4.42
C LEU A 6 1.47 -15.87 -3.86
N SER A 7 0.93 -16.79 -4.67
CA SER A 7 -0.13 -17.71 -4.24
C SER A 7 0.33 -18.64 -3.12
N GLY A 8 1.58 -19.13 -3.17
CA GLY A 8 2.14 -19.95 -2.10
C GLY A 8 2.33 -19.16 -0.80
N ILE A 9 2.74 -17.89 -0.91
CA ILE A 9 2.86 -16.97 0.23
C ILE A 9 1.48 -16.74 0.86
N TYR A 10 0.45 -16.37 0.08
CA TYR A 10 -0.88 -16.11 0.64
C TYR A 10 -1.55 -17.35 1.22
N ASN A 11 -1.42 -18.52 0.60
CA ASN A 11 -1.94 -19.77 1.17
C ASN A 11 -1.22 -20.19 2.45
N SER A 12 -0.03 -19.63 2.72
CA SER A 12 0.66 -19.85 3.98
C SER A 12 0.15 -18.94 5.10
N ILE A 13 -0.56 -17.86 4.78
CA ILE A 13 -1.14 -16.92 5.75
C ILE A 13 -2.49 -17.47 6.23
N ASN A 14 -2.41 -18.39 7.19
CA ASN A 14 -3.57 -19.01 7.85
C ASN A 14 -3.75 -18.48 9.27
N LEU A 15 -4.88 -18.82 9.90
CA LEU A 15 -5.18 -18.43 11.28
C LEU A 15 -4.05 -18.85 12.25
N GLU A 16 -3.51 -20.05 12.09
CA GLU A 16 -2.38 -20.54 12.90
C GLU A 16 -1.11 -19.70 12.74
N THR A 17 -0.86 -19.17 11.55
CA THR A 17 0.30 -18.30 11.32
C THR A 17 0.09 -16.91 11.91
N TRP A 18 -1.15 -16.42 11.89
CA TRP A 18 -1.55 -15.20 12.58
C TRP A 18 -1.39 -15.31 14.10
N GLU A 19 -1.68 -16.47 14.68
CA GLU A 19 -1.46 -16.72 16.11
C GLU A 19 0.03 -16.75 16.47
N LYS A 20 0.88 -17.32 15.61
CA LYS A 20 2.32 -17.48 15.89
C LYS A 20 3.15 -16.23 15.56
N ILE A 21 2.85 -15.56 14.46
CA ILE A 21 3.69 -14.52 13.82
C ILE A 21 2.90 -13.20 13.66
N GLY A 22 1.72 -13.09 14.26
CA GLY A 22 0.83 -11.92 14.17
C GLY A 22 1.53 -10.55 14.33
N PRO A 23 2.37 -10.33 15.35
CA PRO A 23 3.08 -9.05 15.51
C PRO A 23 3.98 -8.70 14.31
N ILE A 24 4.64 -9.70 13.72
CA ILE A 24 5.50 -9.52 12.55
C ILE A 24 4.66 -9.19 11.33
N LEU A 25 3.53 -9.88 11.11
CA LEU A 25 2.59 -9.60 10.01
C LEU A 25 2.02 -8.18 10.09
N VAL A 26 1.71 -7.69 11.30
CA VAL A 26 1.24 -6.31 11.50
C VAL A 26 2.33 -5.30 11.09
N ILE A 27 3.58 -5.54 11.44
CA ILE A 27 4.68 -4.64 11.02
C ILE A 27 4.84 -4.66 9.50
N ILE A 28 4.78 -5.83 8.86
CA ILE A 28 4.81 -5.95 7.39
C ILE A 28 3.66 -5.17 6.76
N ALA A 29 2.45 -5.30 7.30
CA ALA A 29 1.28 -4.57 6.81
C ALA A 29 1.49 -3.06 6.95
N VAL A 30 2.01 -2.57 8.09
CA VAL A 30 2.31 -1.13 8.26
C VAL A 30 3.37 -0.65 7.26
N VAL A 31 4.43 -1.42 7.04
CA VAL A 31 5.48 -1.10 6.06
C VAL A 31 4.89 -0.96 4.66
N ILE A 32 4.11 -1.96 4.20
CA ILE A 32 3.48 -1.93 2.87
C ILE A 32 2.45 -0.81 2.78
N PHE A 33 1.73 -0.53 3.86
CA PHE A 33 0.77 0.57 3.90
C PHE A 33 1.44 1.93 3.71
N ILE A 34 2.56 2.19 4.39
CA ILE A 34 3.31 3.44 4.22
C ILE A 34 3.87 3.52 2.80
N ILE A 35 4.42 2.43 2.26
CA ILE A 35 4.90 2.39 0.86
C ILE A 35 3.75 2.66 -0.11
N ALA A 36 2.55 2.11 0.13
CA ALA A 36 1.37 2.36 -0.69
C ALA A 36 1.01 3.85 -0.71
N LEU A 37 1.09 4.55 0.42
CA LEU A 37 0.84 6.00 0.46
C LEU A 37 1.92 6.79 -0.30
N VAL A 38 3.20 6.44 -0.11
CA VAL A 38 4.34 7.11 -0.77
C VAL A 38 4.30 6.92 -2.29
N GLU A 39 4.15 5.69 -2.77
CA GLU A 39 4.18 5.35 -4.20
C GLU A 39 2.98 5.89 -4.99
N ASN A 40 1.86 6.15 -4.28
CA ASN A 40 0.67 6.76 -4.86
C ASN A 40 0.56 8.27 -4.56
N SER A 41 1.60 8.88 -3.99
CA SER A 41 1.65 10.32 -3.66
C SER A 41 0.43 10.79 -2.86
N ARG A 42 -0.07 9.95 -1.95
CA ARG A 42 -1.23 10.26 -1.11
C ARG A 42 -0.76 11.03 0.12
N ILE A 43 -1.60 11.95 0.59
CA ILE A 43 -1.30 12.74 1.80
C ILE A 43 -1.05 11.76 2.95
N PRO A 44 0.05 11.90 3.71
CA PRO A 44 0.88 13.10 3.86
C PRO A 44 2.12 13.19 2.96
N PHE A 45 2.36 12.23 2.07
CA PHE A 45 3.56 12.14 1.22
C PHE A 45 3.40 12.81 -0.15
N ASP A 46 2.37 13.64 -0.28
CA ASP A 46 2.07 14.44 -1.46
C ASP A 46 3.19 15.46 -1.74
N ASP A 47 3.37 15.82 -3.02
CA ASP A 47 4.39 16.76 -3.46
C ASP A 47 3.92 18.21 -3.19
N PRO A 48 4.59 18.96 -2.30
CA PRO A 48 4.13 20.25 -1.80
C PRO A 48 4.19 21.41 -2.82
N ASN A 49 4.86 21.28 -3.98
CA ASN A 49 5.15 22.42 -4.87
C ASN A 49 4.36 22.45 -6.19
N THR A 50 3.28 21.69 -6.32
CA THR A 50 2.55 21.54 -7.59
C THR A 50 1.71 22.74 -8.05
N HIS A 51 1.63 23.86 -7.31
CA HIS A 51 0.78 24.98 -7.72
C HIS A 51 1.37 26.40 -7.75
N LEU A 52 2.51 26.70 -7.12
CA LEU A 52 2.88 28.11 -6.92
C LEU A 52 4.29 28.56 -7.31
N GLU A 53 5.25 27.69 -7.61
CA GLU A 53 6.57 28.16 -8.06
C GLU A 53 7.14 27.23 -9.13
N LEU A 54 6.70 27.42 -10.38
CA LEU A 54 7.16 26.74 -11.61
C LEU A 54 6.95 25.20 -11.63
N THR A 55 6.79 24.60 -12.82
CA THR A 55 7.19 23.20 -13.09
C THR A 55 6.53 22.08 -12.27
N MET A 56 5.31 21.67 -12.65
CA MET A 56 4.76 20.41 -12.17
C MET A 56 5.56 19.24 -12.74
N ILE A 57 6.32 18.49 -11.95
CA ILE A 57 6.96 17.28 -12.51
C ILE A 57 5.88 16.24 -12.83
N HIS A 58 4.91 16.00 -11.95
CA HIS A 58 3.84 15.02 -12.18
C HIS A 58 2.77 15.49 -13.16
N GLU A 59 2.41 16.77 -13.12
CA GLU A 59 1.34 17.31 -13.95
C GLU A 59 1.86 17.72 -15.35
N VAL A 60 3.15 18.07 -15.52
CA VAL A 60 3.76 18.26 -16.86
C VAL A 60 3.86 16.94 -17.61
N MET A 61 4.11 15.81 -16.91
CA MET A 61 4.07 14.48 -17.53
C MET A 61 2.70 14.13 -18.11
N VAL A 62 1.64 14.85 -17.74
CA VAL A 62 0.25 14.54 -18.11
C VAL A 62 -0.41 15.66 -18.92
N LEU A 63 0.06 16.90 -18.79
CA LEU A 63 -0.44 18.10 -19.48
C LEU A 63 -0.41 18.00 -21.00
N ASP A 64 0.57 17.27 -21.56
CA ASP A 64 0.69 17.08 -23.01
C ASP A 64 -0.30 16.02 -23.55
N HIS A 65 -0.98 15.29 -22.66
CA HIS A 65 -1.93 14.23 -23.00
C HIS A 65 -3.37 14.68 -22.82
N GLY A 66 -4.22 14.37 -23.80
CA GLY A 66 -5.65 14.64 -23.77
C GLY A 66 -6.49 13.43 -24.15
N GLY A 67 -7.80 13.49 -23.88
CA GLY A 67 -8.75 12.46 -24.31
C GLY A 67 -8.41 11.06 -23.78
N VAL A 68 -8.21 10.12 -24.70
CA VAL A 68 -7.98 8.69 -24.38
C VAL A 68 -6.64 8.46 -23.71
N ASP A 69 -5.58 9.17 -24.10
CA ASP A 69 -4.25 9.01 -23.52
C ASP A 69 -4.26 9.45 -22.04
N PHE A 70 -4.95 10.54 -21.74
CA PHE A 70 -5.16 10.98 -20.36
C PHE A 70 -5.98 9.97 -19.55
N ALA A 71 -6.99 9.33 -20.15
CA ALA A 71 -7.76 8.27 -19.49
C ALA A 71 -6.88 7.07 -19.12
N PHE A 72 -5.93 6.67 -19.97
CA PHE A 72 -4.99 5.59 -19.64
C PHE A 72 -4.05 5.96 -18.48
N ILE A 73 -3.60 7.20 -18.42
CA ILE A 73 -2.77 7.70 -17.30
C ILE A 73 -3.54 7.62 -15.98
N LEU A 74 -4.78 8.15 -15.96
CA LEU A 74 -5.64 8.10 -14.78
C LEU A 74 -5.97 6.65 -14.37
N TYR A 75 -6.26 5.79 -15.36
CA TYR A 75 -6.55 4.39 -15.10
C TYR A 75 -5.33 3.63 -14.56
N SER A 76 -4.13 3.91 -15.06
CA SER A 76 -2.89 3.37 -14.51
C SER A 76 -2.69 3.76 -13.05
N GLY A 77 -2.97 5.02 -12.70
CA GLY A 77 -2.95 5.48 -11.30
C GLY A 77 -3.95 4.73 -10.42
N ALA A 78 -5.18 4.55 -10.90
CA ALA A 78 -6.21 3.77 -10.19
C ALA A 78 -5.81 2.30 -10.01
N LEU A 79 -5.18 1.69 -11.02
CA LEU A 79 -4.66 0.33 -10.93
C LEU A 79 -3.49 0.22 -9.94
N LYS A 80 -2.59 1.21 -9.91
CA LYS A 80 -1.45 1.21 -8.99
C LYS A 80 -1.93 1.14 -7.54
N ILE A 81 -2.83 2.03 -7.13
CA ILE A 81 -3.35 2.02 -5.76
C ILE A 81 -4.15 0.74 -5.47
N TRP A 82 -4.93 0.24 -6.44
CA TRP A 82 -5.65 -1.02 -6.30
C TRP A 82 -4.71 -2.19 -6.01
N ILE A 83 -3.59 -2.31 -6.74
CA ILE A 83 -2.60 -3.39 -6.55
C ILE A 83 -2.00 -3.33 -5.15
N PHE A 84 -1.60 -2.15 -4.69
CA PHE A 84 -1.03 -2.01 -3.34
C PHE A 84 -2.03 -2.37 -2.24
N ILE A 85 -3.27 -1.89 -2.35
CA ILE A 85 -4.33 -2.24 -1.38
C ILE A 85 -4.66 -3.73 -1.45
N SER A 86 -4.67 -4.32 -2.64
CA SER A 86 -4.89 -5.76 -2.85
C SER A 86 -3.83 -6.61 -2.15
N LEU A 87 -2.55 -6.24 -2.30
CA LEU A 87 -1.45 -6.91 -1.64
C LEU A 87 -1.60 -6.85 -0.11
N LEU A 88 -2.00 -5.69 0.41
CA LEU A 88 -2.21 -5.47 1.82
C LEU A 88 -3.41 -6.26 2.37
N ALA A 89 -4.50 -6.33 1.60
CA ALA A 89 -5.70 -7.08 1.96
C ALA A 89 -5.39 -8.57 2.14
N GLY A 90 -4.57 -9.16 1.26
CA GLY A 90 -4.14 -10.55 1.37
C GLY A 90 -3.24 -10.83 2.56
N ILE A 91 -2.56 -9.82 3.12
CA ILE A 91 -1.75 -9.98 4.34
C ILE A 91 -2.64 -9.88 5.57
N LEU A 92 -3.57 -8.92 5.60
CA LEU A 92 -4.41 -8.61 6.76
C LEU A 92 -5.46 -9.67 7.08
N ILE A 93 -6.02 -10.33 6.08
CA ILE A 93 -7.07 -11.34 6.28
C ILE A 93 -6.58 -12.70 5.79
N PRO A 94 -6.57 -13.74 6.64
CA PRO A 94 -6.37 -15.10 6.19
C PRO A 94 -7.61 -15.54 5.37
N LEU A 95 -7.45 -15.62 4.05
CA LEU A 95 -8.54 -15.88 3.10
C LEU A 95 -8.88 -17.37 2.94
N ASP A 96 -8.50 -18.25 3.88
CA ASP A 96 -8.69 -19.69 3.75
C ASP A 96 -9.81 -20.22 4.65
N THR A 97 -11.01 -19.66 4.50
CA THR A 97 -12.20 -20.05 5.29
C THR A 97 -12.93 -21.30 4.76
N GLY A 98 -12.43 -21.91 3.67
CA GLY A 98 -13.04 -23.07 3.02
C GLY A 98 -14.24 -22.77 2.12
N PHE A 99 -14.83 -21.56 2.19
CA PHE A 99 -15.92 -21.12 1.33
C PHE A 99 -15.47 -20.00 0.38
N ALA A 100 -15.35 -20.31 -0.91
CA ALA A 100 -14.88 -19.37 -1.92
C ALA A 100 -15.70 -18.05 -1.96
N GLY A 101 -17.03 -18.13 -1.80
CA GLY A 101 -17.89 -16.94 -1.79
C GLY A 101 -17.63 -16.01 -0.60
N LEU A 102 -17.36 -16.57 0.58
CA LEU A 102 -17.04 -15.79 1.77
C LEU A 102 -15.70 -15.07 1.62
N ASN A 103 -14.69 -15.75 1.04
CA ASN A 103 -13.37 -15.17 0.81
C ASN A 103 -13.42 -13.95 -0.11
N VAL A 104 -14.23 -14.02 -1.18
CA VAL A 104 -14.42 -12.88 -2.10
C VAL A 104 -15.06 -11.70 -1.37
N ILE A 105 -16.10 -11.95 -0.57
CA ILE A 105 -16.78 -10.89 0.20
C ILE A 105 -15.82 -10.25 1.20
N LEU A 106 -15.07 -11.06 1.95
CA LEU A 106 -14.07 -10.59 2.91
C LEU A 106 -13.00 -9.75 2.22
N TYR A 107 -12.46 -10.20 1.10
CA TYR A 107 -11.48 -9.46 0.32
C TYR A 107 -11.99 -8.08 -0.09
N PHE A 108 -13.18 -7.99 -0.68
CA PHE A 108 -13.76 -6.69 -1.07
C PHE A 108 -14.06 -5.80 0.14
N PHE A 109 -14.51 -6.40 1.25
CA PHE A 109 -14.72 -5.66 2.50
C PHE A 109 -13.40 -5.05 3.01
N THR A 110 -12.29 -5.80 2.99
CA THR A 110 -10.97 -5.28 3.35
C THR A 110 -10.51 -4.17 2.42
N MET A 111 -10.71 -4.33 1.10
CA MET A 111 -10.36 -3.30 0.12
C MET A 111 -11.09 -1.98 0.40
N ILE A 112 -12.39 -2.05 0.69
CA ILE A 112 -13.21 -0.88 1.06
C ILE A 112 -12.71 -0.28 2.38
N PHE A 113 -12.48 -1.12 3.40
CA PHE A 113 -11.98 -0.67 4.70
C PHE A 113 -10.64 0.09 4.58
N LEU A 114 -9.69 -0.46 3.82
CA LEU A 114 -8.40 0.17 3.57
C LEU A 114 -8.53 1.48 2.78
N SER A 115 -9.43 1.53 1.81
CA SER A 115 -9.71 2.75 1.04
C SER A 115 -10.26 3.86 1.94
N ILE A 116 -11.16 3.52 2.88
CA ILE A 116 -11.68 4.45 3.89
C ILE A 116 -10.56 4.93 4.80
N MET A 117 -9.68 4.04 5.26
CA MET A 117 -8.52 4.40 6.10
C MET A 117 -7.60 5.40 5.40
N ILE A 118 -7.30 5.19 4.12
CA ILE A 118 -6.54 6.15 3.32
C ILE A 118 -7.27 7.49 3.28
N GLY A 119 -8.56 7.51 2.96
CA GLY A 119 -9.35 8.75 2.92
C GLY A 119 -9.39 9.50 4.25
N ILE A 120 -9.44 8.78 5.38
CA ILE A 120 -9.33 9.37 6.73
C ILE A 120 -7.96 10.03 6.89
N ILE A 121 -6.86 9.31 6.61
CA ILE A 121 -5.50 9.86 6.76
C ILE A 121 -5.33 11.13 5.94
N GLU A 122 -5.81 11.16 4.71
CA GLU A 122 -5.75 12.34 3.86
C GLU A 122 -6.56 13.51 4.40
N SER A 123 -7.69 13.24 5.05
CA SER A 123 -8.56 14.26 5.62
C SER A 123 -7.98 14.87 6.90
N PHE A 124 -7.21 14.09 7.68
CA PHE A 124 -6.69 14.51 8.99
C PHE A 124 -5.23 14.99 8.97
N MET A 125 -4.42 14.55 8.00
CA MET A 125 -2.99 14.87 7.98
C MET A 125 -2.66 16.08 7.12
N ALA A 126 -1.71 16.88 7.61
CA ALA A 126 -1.06 17.91 6.80
C ALA A 126 0.04 17.29 5.92
N ARG A 127 0.32 17.95 4.79
CA ARG A 127 1.42 17.56 3.90
C ARG A 127 2.77 17.63 4.59
N LEU A 128 3.60 16.61 4.36
CA LEU A 128 4.98 16.59 4.81
C LEU A 128 5.87 17.29 3.78
N LEU A 129 6.91 17.96 4.27
CA LEU A 129 7.98 18.47 3.41
C LEU A 129 8.69 17.29 2.73
N LEU A 130 8.99 17.39 1.42
CA LEU A 130 9.66 16.32 0.66
C LEU A 130 10.95 15.80 1.31
N ILE A 131 11.73 16.69 1.91
CA ILE A 131 12.96 16.34 2.62
C ILE A 131 12.68 15.39 3.81
N LYS A 132 11.50 15.48 4.42
CA LYS A 132 11.05 14.58 5.49
C LYS A 132 10.55 13.25 4.92
N VAL A 133 9.99 13.22 3.71
CA VAL A 133 9.54 11.98 3.04
C VAL A 133 10.69 10.99 2.88
N THR A 134 11.86 11.45 2.41
CA THR A 134 13.05 10.60 2.30
C THR A 134 13.44 9.97 3.64
N ARG A 135 13.35 10.72 4.75
CA ARG A 135 13.64 10.19 6.09
C ARG A 135 12.64 9.12 6.52
N VAL A 136 11.35 9.30 6.19
CA VAL A 136 10.32 8.29 6.47
C VAL A 136 10.59 7.02 5.68
N VAL A 137 10.90 7.11 4.39
CA VAL A 137 11.20 5.93 3.55
C VAL A 137 12.42 5.15 4.08
N ILE A 138 13.47 5.86 4.50
CA ILE A 138 14.63 5.22 5.14
C ILE A 138 14.22 4.52 6.45
N GLY A 139 13.35 5.15 7.25
CA GLY A 139 12.80 4.54 8.47
C GLY A 139 11.97 3.28 8.20
N VAL A 140 11.15 3.30 7.14
CA VAL A 140 10.35 2.13 6.70
C VAL A 140 11.26 1.01 6.21
N LEU A 141 12.33 1.33 5.48
CA LEU A 141 13.34 0.36 5.07
C LEU A 141 14.04 -0.27 6.28
N ALA A 142 14.44 0.54 7.26
CA ALA A 142 15.03 0.03 8.51
C ALA A 142 14.05 -0.88 9.27
N LEU A 143 12.77 -0.51 9.33
CA LEU A 143 11.71 -1.31 9.94
C LEU A 143 11.54 -2.65 9.22
N SER A 144 11.53 -2.66 7.89
CA SER A 144 11.45 -3.87 7.08
C SER A 144 12.63 -4.82 7.33
N VAL A 145 13.85 -4.30 7.41
CA VAL A 145 15.05 -5.09 7.74
C VAL A 145 14.95 -5.67 9.15
N LEU A 146 14.49 -4.88 10.12
CA LEU A 146 14.31 -5.33 11.49
C LEU A 146 13.26 -6.44 11.60
N THR A 147 12.15 -6.33 10.85
CA THR A 147 11.14 -7.40 10.74
C THR A 147 11.74 -8.69 10.18
N LEU A 148 12.58 -8.59 9.15
CA LEU A 148 13.26 -9.74 8.55
C LEU A 148 14.18 -10.41 9.59
N ILE A 149 14.96 -9.62 10.33
CA ILE A 149 15.85 -10.15 11.39
C ILE A 149 15.06 -10.86 12.49
N PHE A 150 13.92 -10.29 12.92
CA PHE A 150 13.07 -10.94 13.93
C PHE A 150 12.43 -12.23 13.43
N GLN A 151 12.07 -12.32 12.15
CA GLN A 151 11.50 -13.53 11.59
C GLN A 151 12.54 -14.66 11.45
N LEU A 152 13.83 -14.32 11.28
CA LEU A 152 14.91 -15.30 11.13
C LEU A 152 15.42 -15.87 12.48
N ARG A 153 15.03 -15.28 13.60
CA ARG A 153 15.48 -15.66 14.95
C ARG A 153 14.42 -16.49 15.67
#